data_AF-A0A936WLV6-F1
#
_entry.id   AF-A0A936WLV6-F1
#
_cell.length_a   1.000
_cell.length_b   1.000
_cell.length_c   1.000
_cell.angle_alpha   90.00
_cell.angle_beta   90.00
_cell.angle_gamma   90.00
#
_symmetry.space_group_name_H-M   'P 1'
#
loop_
_entity.id
_entity.type
_entity.pdbx_description
1 polymer ?
#
loop_
_entity_poly.entity_id
_entity_poly.type
_entity_poly.pdbx_seq_one_letter_code
_entity_poly.pdbx_strand_id
1 'polypeptide(L)'
;MLRRLRAKTVGLLSAPGEKENQLLDRAWVADRLAVVKPDVLFLAGGPSGGILENQRKPGDLLTVNLAMELNVLQLARRSRARRVVYFGSSCICPREAAQPMKESALWGGPLEPTSRAYAVAKLTGLEMGLAFDRQDGTRRF
;
A
#
# COMPACT_ATOMS: atom_id res chain seq x y z
N MET A 1 -13.38 7.90 1.46
CA MET A 1 -13.49 6.67 2.28
C MET A 1 -13.91 6.95 3.73
N LEU A 2 -13.09 7.65 4.53
CA LEU A 2 -13.33 7.84 5.98
C LEU A 2 -14.69 8.46 6.32
N ARG A 3 -15.16 9.44 5.54
CA ARG A 3 -16.51 10.04 5.69
C ARG A 3 -17.63 8.99 5.64
N ARG A 4 -17.49 7.95 4.80
CA ARG A 4 -18.47 6.86 4.68
C ARG A 4 -18.31 5.78 5.76
N LEU A 5 -17.08 5.53 6.22
CA LEU A 5 -16.80 4.51 7.24
C LEU A 5 -17.11 4.96 8.68
N ARG A 6 -17.05 6.28 8.97
CA ARG A 6 -17.46 6.84 10.28
C ARG A 6 -18.93 6.54 10.63
N ALA A 7 -19.77 6.30 9.62
CA ALA A 7 -21.16 5.89 9.81
C ALA A 7 -21.32 4.40 10.18
N LYS A 8 -20.25 3.59 10.20
CA LYS A 8 -20.29 2.12 10.34
C LYS A 8 -19.43 1.53 11.47
N THR A 9 -19.12 2.29 12.52
CA THR A 9 -18.36 1.81 13.70
C THR A 9 -17.05 1.09 13.34
N VAL A 10 -16.28 1.66 12.41
CA VAL A 10 -15.02 1.09 11.93
C VAL A 10 -13.85 1.60 12.78
N GLY A 11 -13.07 0.68 13.35
CA GLY A 11 -11.78 0.99 13.98
C GLY A 11 -10.82 1.58 12.95
N LEU A 12 -10.61 2.89 13.00
CA LEU A 12 -9.76 3.59 12.06
C LEU A 12 -8.31 3.62 12.56
N LEU A 13 -7.43 2.90 11.86
CA LEU A 13 -5.99 3.17 11.93
C LEU A 13 -5.68 4.31 10.94
N SER A 14 -5.93 5.55 11.34
CA SER A 14 -5.48 6.72 10.57
C SER A 14 -4.26 7.31 11.24
N ALA A 15 -3.18 7.43 10.48
CA ALA A 15 -2.06 8.27 10.83
C ALA A 15 -2.00 9.44 9.83
N PRO A 16 -2.91 10.43 9.91
CA PRO A 16 -2.87 11.57 9.00
C PRO A 16 -1.70 12.50 9.35
N GLY A 17 -1.04 13.05 8.33
CA GLY A 17 0.01 14.06 8.48
C GLY A 17 1.34 13.49 8.98
N GLU A 18 2.02 14.19 9.89
CA GLU A 18 3.33 13.81 10.48
C GLU A 18 3.35 12.40 11.10
N LYS A 19 2.17 11.83 11.37
CA LYS A 19 2.02 10.47 11.91
C LYS A 19 2.15 9.38 10.86
N GLU A 20 2.13 9.69 9.56
CA GLU A 20 2.35 8.70 8.50
C GLU A 20 3.73 8.02 8.65
N ASN A 21 4.72 8.74 9.19
CA ASN A 21 6.02 8.21 9.60
C ASN A 21 5.94 7.15 10.71
N GLN A 22 4.85 7.07 11.48
CA GLN A 22 4.65 6.01 12.47
C GLN A 22 4.50 4.63 11.83
N LEU A 23 4.13 4.55 10.54
CA LEU A 23 4.10 3.29 9.81
C LEU A 23 5.51 2.77 9.46
N LEU A 24 6.53 3.62 9.57
CA LEU A 24 7.94 3.19 9.50
C LEU A 24 8.38 2.52 10.81
N ASP A 25 7.75 2.85 11.93
CA ASP A 25 7.98 2.17 13.20
C ASP A 25 7.17 0.86 13.25
N ARG A 26 7.88 -0.24 12.99
CA ARG A 26 7.30 -1.58 13.01
C ARG A 26 6.71 -1.94 14.38
N ALA A 27 7.32 -1.52 15.48
CA ALA A 27 6.84 -1.82 16.83
C ALA A 27 5.52 -1.11 17.07
N TRP A 28 5.44 0.18 16.70
CA TRP A 28 4.19 0.93 16.76
C TRP A 28 3.07 0.26 15.95
N VAL A 29 3.36 -0.18 14.71
CA VAL A 29 2.35 -0.88 13.89
C VAL A 29 1.88 -2.17 14.57
N ALA A 30 2.79 -2.95 15.15
CA ALA A 30 2.46 -4.19 15.84
C ALA A 30 1.56 -3.95 17.05
N ASP A 31 1.93 -2.99 17.92
CA ASP A 31 1.16 -2.61 19.10
C ASP A 31 -0.24 -2.13 18.72
N ARG A 32 -0.33 -1.30 17.68
CA ARG A 32 -1.63 -0.80 17.22
C ARG A 32 -2.52 -1.91 16.68
N LEU A 33 -1.97 -2.87 15.93
CA LEU A 33 -2.74 -4.03 15.46
C LEU A 33 -3.21 -4.92 16.62
N ALA A 34 -2.38 -5.08 17.66
CA ALA A 34 -2.72 -5.83 18.86
C ALA A 34 -3.82 -5.16 19.71
N VAL A 35 -3.85 -3.82 19.76
CA VAL A 35 -4.87 -3.05 20.49
C VAL A 35 -6.18 -2.95 19.69
N VAL A 36 -6.11 -2.53 18.42
CA VAL A 36 -7.30 -2.28 17.59
C VAL A 36 -7.95 -3.59 17.16
N LYS A 37 -7.13 -4.61 16.86
CA LYS A 37 -7.55 -5.91 16.34
C LYS A 37 -8.58 -5.75 15.20
N PRO A 38 -8.23 -5.15 14.05
CA PRO A 38 -9.21 -4.89 13.01
C PRO A 38 -9.74 -6.19 12.38
N ASP A 39 -11.01 -6.22 11.96
CA ASP A 39 -11.54 -7.26 11.06
C ASP A 39 -11.20 -6.97 9.58
N VAL A 40 -11.09 -5.69 9.23
CA VAL A 40 -10.67 -5.22 7.90
C VAL A 40 -9.60 -4.15 8.07
N LEU A 41 -8.48 -4.30 7.38
CA LEU A 41 -7.39 -3.33 7.36
C LEU A 41 -7.36 -2.63 6.00
N PHE A 42 -7.30 -1.30 6.00
CA PHE A 42 -7.11 -0.52 4.79
C PHE A 42 -5.72 0.13 4.83
N LEU A 43 -4.84 -0.25 3.90
CA LEU A 43 -3.55 0.40 3.70
C LEU A 43 -3.70 1.42 2.57
N ALA A 44 -4.11 2.63 2.93
CA ALA A 44 -4.33 3.75 2.01
C ALA A 44 -3.25 4.85 2.11
N GLY A 45 -2.25 4.65 2.97
CA GLY A 45 -1.18 5.63 3.23
C GLY A 45 0.13 5.29 2.52
N GLY A 46 1.01 6.27 2.46
CA GLY A 46 2.30 6.23 1.79
C GLY A 46 2.57 7.57 1.08
N PRO A 47 3.80 8.09 1.13
CA PRO A 47 4.10 9.35 0.48
C PRO A 47 3.87 9.23 -1.02
N SER A 48 3.14 10.20 -1.55
CA SER A 48 2.93 10.40 -2.98
C SER A 48 3.21 11.87 -3.29
N GLY A 49 3.51 12.17 -4.55
CA GLY A 49 3.86 13.52 -4.96
C GLY A 49 3.58 13.75 -6.44
N GLY A 50 3.67 15.01 -6.86
CA GLY A 50 3.61 15.38 -8.27
C GLY A 50 4.85 14.94 -9.04
N ILE A 51 4.92 15.30 -10.31
CA ILE A 51 6.07 14.98 -11.19
C ILE A 51 7.38 15.48 -10.55
N LEU A 52 7.36 16.71 -10.03
CA LEU A 52 8.53 17.35 -9.44
C LEU A 52 9.07 16.60 -8.22
N GLU A 53 8.18 16.17 -7.33
CA GLU A 53 8.52 15.43 -6.12
C GLU A 53 9.07 14.04 -6.46
N ASN A 54 8.46 13.34 -7.42
CA ASN A 54 8.96 12.04 -7.88
C ASN A 54 10.35 12.14 -8.49
N GLN A 55 10.65 13.22 -9.22
CA GLN A 55 11.97 13.45 -9.80
C GLN A 55 13.00 13.92 -8.77
N ARG A 56 12.61 14.75 -7.81
CA ARG A 56 13.53 15.29 -6.78
C ARG A 56 13.91 14.27 -5.73
N LYS A 57 12.99 13.36 -5.36
CA LYS A 57 13.18 12.43 -4.24
C LYS A 57 12.76 10.98 -4.58
N PRO A 58 13.23 10.39 -5.69
CA PRO A 58 12.80 9.05 -6.09
C PRO A 58 13.20 7.97 -5.08
N GLY A 59 14.39 8.08 -4.49
CA GLY A 59 14.90 7.15 -3.47
C GLY A 59 14.08 7.18 -2.19
N ASP A 60 13.77 8.37 -1.69
CA ASP A 60 12.95 8.54 -0.47
C ASP A 60 11.54 7.99 -0.69
N LEU A 61 10.91 8.31 -1.83
CA LEU A 61 9.58 7.80 -2.15
C LEU A 61 9.54 6.27 -2.24
N LEU A 62 10.53 5.66 -2.90
CA LEU A 62 10.64 4.20 -2.99
C LEU A 62 10.82 3.57 -1.61
N THR A 63 11.83 4.04 -0.85
CA THR A 63 12.22 3.43 0.42
C THR A 63 11.14 3.59 1.50
N VAL A 64 10.54 4.76 1.61
CA VAL A 64 9.48 5.02 2.60
C VAL A 64 8.23 4.20 2.28
N ASN A 65 7.78 4.17 1.01
CA ASN A 65 6.63 3.33 0.64
C ASN A 65 6.91 1.85 0.92
N LEU A 66 8.07 1.33 0.50
CA LEU A 66 8.43 -0.07 0.75
C LEU A 66 8.48 -0.41 2.24
N ALA A 67 9.09 0.45 3.07
CA ALA A 67 9.19 0.21 4.50
C ALA A 67 7.80 0.19 5.17
N MET A 68 6.94 1.16 4.84
CA MET A 68 5.57 1.21 5.35
C MET A 68 4.76 -0.01 4.91
N GLU A 69 4.84 -0.36 3.63
CA GLU A 69 4.13 -1.51 3.05
C GLU A 69 4.59 -2.82 3.67
N LEU A 70 5.89 -3.03 3.80
CA LEU A 70 6.48 -4.20 4.43
C LEU A 70 6.03 -4.36 5.88
N ASN A 71 6.08 -3.28 6.66
CA ASN A 71 5.66 -3.29 8.06
C ASN A 71 4.19 -3.65 8.20
N VAL A 72 3.32 -2.93 7.48
CA VAL A 72 1.88 -3.11 7.61
C VAL A 72 1.44 -4.46 7.06
N LEU A 73 1.87 -4.86 5.85
CA LEU A 73 1.39 -6.09 5.21
C LEU A 73 1.89 -7.34 5.94
N GLN A 74 3.16 -7.38 6.36
CA GLN A 74 3.66 -8.54 7.12
C GLN A 74 2.99 -8.68 8.49
N LEU A 75 2.81 -7.58 9.22
CA LEU A 75 2.15 -7.64 10.53
C LEU A 75 0.66 -7.91 10.36
N ALA A 76 0.03 -7.38 9.31
CA ALA A 76 -1.33 -7.72 8.95
C ALA A 76 -1.46 -9.22 8.74
N ARG A 77 -0.56 -9.87 7.99
CA ARG A 77 -0.59 -11.34 7.75
C ARG A 77 -0.70 -12.16 9.04
N ARG A 78 -0.08 -11.70 10.13
CA ARG A 78 -0.10 -12.35 11.46
C ARG A 78 -1.24 -11.88 12.37
N SER A 79 -1.95 -10.83 11.98
CA SER A 79 -3.09 -10.27 12.75
C SER A 79 -4.39 -11.02 12.50
N ARG A 80 -5.45 -10.68 13.25
CA ARG A 80 -6.80 -11.25 13.06
C ARG A 80 -7.60 -10.70 11.87
N ALA A 81 -7.09 -9.70 11.14
CA ALA A 81 -7.85 -9.07 10.07
C ALA A 81 -8.28 -10.09 9.00
N ARG A 82 -9.55 -10.19 8.67
CA ARG A 82 -10.05 -11.16 7.69
C ARG A 82 -9.87 -10.67 6.26
N ARG A 83 -9.72 -9.36 6.09
CA ARG A 83 -9.48 -8.69 4.82
C ARG A 83 -8.46 -7.58 5.00
N VAL A 84 -7.57 -7.46 4.04
CA VAL A 84 -6.64 -6.35 3.87
C VAL A 84 -6.95 -5.74 2.51
N VAL A 85 -7.09 -4.42 2.46
CA VAL A 85 -7.32 -3.68 1.22
C VAL A 85 -6.13 -2.76 1.05
N TYR A 86 -5.27 -3.12 0.11
CA TYR A 86 -4.12 -2.32 -0.28
C TYR A 86 -4.50 -1.40 -1.45
N PHE A 87 -4.26 -0.09 -1.27
CA PHE A 87 -4.45 0.88 -2.35
C PHE A 87 -3.15 1.05 -3.11
N GLY A 88 -3.11 0.48 -4.33
CA GLY A 88 -2.06 0.75 -5.29
C GLY A 88 -2.19 2.14 -5.93
N SER A 89 -1.69 2.29 -7.15
CA SER A 89 -1.80 3.50 -7.95
C SER A 89 -1.92 3.14 -9.43
N SER A 90 -2.59 3.95 -10.25
CA SER A 90 -2.58 3.75 -11.71
C SER A 90 -1.19 3.94 -12.33
N CYS A 91 -0.24 4.60 -11.63
CA CYS A 91 1.15 4.74 -12.08
C CYS A 91 1.89 3.40 -12.22
N ILE A 92 1.34 2.30 -11.70
CA ILE A 92 1.91 0.96 -11.84
C ILE A 92 1.71 0.36 -13.23
N CYS A 93 0.78 0.92 -14.02
CA CYS A 93 0.57 0.47 -15.39
C CYS A 93 1.71 0.94 -16.30
N PRO A 94 2.07 0.18 -17.34
CA PRO A 94 3.01 0.64 -18.35
C PRO A 94 2.57 1.96 -18.97
N ARG A 95 3.56 2.81 -19.30
CA ARG A 95 3.34 4.13 -19.90
C ARG A 95 2.50 4.06 -21.19
N GLU A 96 2.79 3.07 -22.02
CA GLU A 96 2.15 2.86 -23.32
C GLU A 96 1.04 1.78 -23.27
N ALA A 97 0.42 1.58 -22.11
CA ALA A 97 -0.68 0.62 -21.97
C ALA A 97 -1.89 1.04 -22.82
N ALA A 98 -2.44 0.08 -23.58
CA ALA A 98 -3.64 0.29 -24.40
C ALA A 98 -4.84 0.70 -23.55
N GLN A 99 -5.67 1.60 -24.09
CA GLN A 99 -6.88 2.08 -23.42
C GLN A 99 -8.12 1.29 -23.87
N PRO A 100 -9.05 0.98 -22.95
CA PRO A 100 -8.97 1.18 -21.51
C PRO A 100 -7.92 0.27 -20.86
N MET A 101 -7.16 0.80 -19.91
CA MET A 101 -6.15 0.01 -19.17
C MET A 101 -6.82 -1.16 -18.45
N LYS A 102 -6.36 -2.37 -18.75
CA LYS A 102 -6.78 -3.61 -18.08
C LYS A 102 -5.73 -4.04 -17.07
N GLU A 103 -6.13 -4.75 -16.01
CA GLU A 103 -5.22 -5.34 -15.02
C GLU A 103 -4.21 -6.31 -15.66
N SER A 104 -4.57 -6.93 -16.78
CA SER A 104 -3.67 -7.78 -17.56
C SER A 104 -2.49 -7.01 -18.20
N ALA A 105 -2.52 -5.68 -18.23
CA ALA A 105 -1.42 -4.86 -18.74
C ALA A 105 -0.30 -4.67 -17.71
N LEU A 106 -0.54 -5.02 -16.43
CA LEU A 106 0.51 -5.00 -15.40
C LEU A 106 1.70 -5.84 -15.87
N TRP A 107 2.91 -5.33 -15.67
CA TRP A 107 4.17 -5.95 -16.11
C TRP A 107 4.38 -6.06 -17.64
N GLY A 108 3.45 -5.54 -18.46
CA GLY A 108 3.49 -5.67 -19.92
C GLY A 108 4.42 -4.69 -20.65
N GLY A 109 5.11 -3.80 -19.95
CA GLY A 109 5.95 -2.78 -20.59
C GLY A 109 6.64 -1.83 -19.61
N PRO A 110 7.38 -0.83 -20.12
CA PRO A 110 8.10 0.14 -19.29
C PRO A 110 7.14 1.05 -18.51
N LEU A 111 7.50 1.32 -17.26
CA LEU A 111 6.83 2.30 -16.41
C LEU A 111 7.18 3.73 -16.84
N GLU A 112 6.32 4.69 -16.48
CA GLU A 112 6.59 6.11 -16.68
C GLU A 112 7.88 6.54 -15.96
N PRO A 113 8.91 7.04 -16.67
CA PRO A 113 10.22 7.34 -16.06
C PRO A 113 10.16 8.30 -14.87
N THR A 114 9.27 9.29 -14.94
CA THR A 114 9.17 10.32 -13.90
C THR A 114 8.63 9.79 -12.57
N SER A 115 7.85 8.71 -12.56
CA SER A 115 7.24 8.12 -11.35
C SER A 115 7.68 6.68 -11.09
N ARG A 116 8.65 6.17 -11.85
CA ARG A 116 9.08 4.76 -11.83
C ARG A 116 9.36 4.23 -10.43
N ALA A 117 10.06 5.01 -9.60
CA ALA A 117 10.41 4.59 -8.23
C ALA A 117 9.17 4.36 -7.36
N TYR A 118 8.21 5.30 -7.39
CA TYR A 118 6.93 5.18 -6.71
C TYR A 118 6.09 4.01 -7.27
N ALA A 119 6.03 3.87 -8.60
CA ALA A 119 5.32 2.79 -9.25
C ALA A 119 5.86 1.39 -8.87
N VAL A 120 7.19 1.24 -8.79
CA VAL A 120 7.83 -0.02 -8.35
C VAL A 120 7.51 -0.34 -6.89
N ALA A 121 7.50 0.65 -6.00
CA ALA A 121 7.04 0.44 -4.62
C ALA A 121 5.61 -0.11 -4.62
N LYS A 122 4.69 0.55 -5.33
CA LYS A 122 3.29 0.12 -5.39
C LYS A 122 3.07 -1.27 -6.00
N LEU A 123 3.86 -1.64 -7.00
CA LEU A 123 3.85 -3.00 -7.55
C LEU A 123 4.35 -4.03 -6.54
N THR A 124 5.36 -3.67 -5.75
CA THR A 124 5.93 -4.56 -4.73
C THR A 124 4.93 -4.82 -3.60
N GLY A 125 4.21 -3.80 -3.13
CA GLY A 125 3.13 -3.98 -2.16
C GLY A 125 2.00 -4.88 -2.68
N LEU A 126 1.60 -4.71 -3.95
CA LEU A 126 0.63 -5.58 -4.62
C LEU A 126 1.11 -7.04 -4.67
N GLU A 127 2.31 -7.28 -5.19
CA GLU A 127 2.87 -8.62 -5.32
C GLU A 127 3.07 -9.28 -3.94
N MET A 128 3.41 -8.51 -2.91
CA MET A 128 3.54 -9.02 -1.54
C MET A 128 2.21 -9.60 -1.02
N GLY A 129 1.10 -8.89 -1.24
CA GLY A 129 -0.23 -9.39 -0.88
C GLY A 129 -0.61 -10.66 -1.64
N LEU A 130 -0.45 -10.64 -2.97
CA LEU A 130 -0.72 -11.80 -3.84
C LEU A 130 0.14 -13.02 -3.46
N ALA A 131 1.41 -12.80 -3.14
CA ALA A 131 2.33 -13.84 -2.71
C ALA A 131 1.94 -14.42 -1.35
N PHE A 132 1.50 -13.59 -0.39
CA PHE A 132 0.99 -14.08 0.90
C PHE A 132 -0.26 -14.93 0.74
N ASP A 133 -1.21 -14.47 -0.07
CA ASP A 133 -2.43 -15.22 -0.36
C ASP A 133 -2.11 -16.57 -1.01
N ARG A 134 -1.20 -16.58 -1.99
CA ARG A 134 -0.73 -17.82 -2.63
C ARG A 134 -0.04 -18.76 -1.65
N GLN A 135 0.85 -18.23 -0.81
CA GLN A 135 1.65 -19.02 0.13
C GLN A 135 0.78 -19.63 1.25
N ASP A 136 -0.18 -18.88 1.77
CA ASP A 136 -1.02 -19.31 2.89
C ASP A 136 -2.30 -20.04 2.43
N GLY A 137 -2.56 -20.09 1.11
CA GLY A 137 -3.79 -20.65 0.56
C GLY A 137 -5.03 -19.84 0.94
N THR A 138 -4.91 -18.51 0.99
CA THR A 138 -5.99 -17.61 1.42
C THR A 138 -6.40 -16.62 0.31
N ARG A 139 -7.44 -15.84 0.58
CA ARG A 139 -7.87 -14.66 -0.21
C ARG A 139 -8.12 -13.50 0.75
N ARG A 140 -7.05 -13.05 1.38
CA ARG A 140 -7.09 -12.05 2.45
C ARG A 140 -6.64 -10.68 1.96
N PHE A 141 -5.67 -10.62 1.05
CA PHE A 141 -5.03 -9.38 0.62
C PHE A 141 -5.57 -8.85 -0.72
#